data_AF-A0A4U6R7A4-F1
#
_entry.id   AF-A0A4U6R7A4-F1
#
_cell.length_a   1.000
_cell.length_b   1.000
_cell.length_c   1.000
_cell.angle_alpha   90.00
_cell.angle_beta   90.00
_cell.angle_gamma   90.00
#
_symmetry.space_group_name_H-M   'P 1'
#
loop_
_entity.id
_entity.type
_entity.pdbx_description
1 polymer ?
#
loop_
_entity_poly.entity_id
_entity_poly.type
_entity_poly.pdbx_seq_one_letter_code
_entity_poly.pdbx_strand_id
1 'polypeptide(L)'
;MAAYWDERRRYLERIRRVPEIRQRYWRAIGIYLLRRVLWSFGFFPVFLAFWIPFVLSSFNPVVMASDLIPLLESFVDANPEVQATTISTLFIAWGSVGFFFLVFDFVLTPFKSPYQYEADVYMRSWEQLNHDQLPEKV
;
A
#
# COMPACT_ATOMS: atom_id res chain seq x y z
N MET A 1 28.86 11.64 18.52
CA MET A 1 28.10 10.97 17.44
C MET A 1 28.39 9.47 17.32
N ALA A 2 29.64 8.99 17.38
CA ALA A 2 29.96 7.55 17.28
C ALA A 2 29.25 6.69 18.36
N ALA A 3 29.30 7.10 19.63
CA ALA A 3 28.68 6.37 20.74
C ALA A 3 27.14 6.19 20.59
N TYR A 4 26.45 7.18 20.02
CA TYR A 4 25.00 7.11 19.74
C TYR A 4 24.68 6.03 18.72
N TRP A 5 25.45 5.97 17.62
CA TRP A 5 25.24 4.99 16.55
C TRP A 5 25.61 3.57 16.97
N ASP A 6 26.65 3.41 17.79
CA ASP A 6 27.05 2.13 18.36
C ASP A 6 25.99 1.58 19.32
N GLU A 7 25.45 2.41 20.21
CA GLU A 7 24.40 1.99 21.15
C GLU A 7 23.09 1.64 20.43
N ARG A 8 22.71 2.43 19.41
CA ARG A 8 21.55 2.11 18.55
C ARG A 8 21.71 0.75 17.88
N ARG A 9 22.91 0.42 17.37
CA ARG A 9 23.18 -0.91 16.76
C ARG A 9 23.05 -2.04 17.78
N ARG A 10 23.67 -1.91 18.95
CA ARG A 10 23.56 -2.93 20.02
C ARG A 10 22.13 -3.16 20.47
N TYR A 11 21.36 -2.08 20.60
CA TYR A 11 19.96 -2.16 20.99
C TYR A 11 19.10 -2.86 19.93
N LEU A 12 19.30 -2.53 18.64
CA LEU A 12 18.63 -3.21 17.53
C LEU A 12 18.98 -4.71 17.48
N GLU A 13 20.24 -5.09 17.69
CA GLU A 13 20.65 -6.50 17.75
C GLU A 13 19.98 -7.25 18.91
N ARG A 14 19.80 -6.58 20.06
CA ARG A 14 19.11 -7.14 21.23
C ARG A 14 17.62 -7.33 20.96
N ILE A 15 16.94 -6.32 20.44
CA ILE A 15 15.50 -6.40 20.14
C ILE A 15 15.21 -7.43 19.04
N ARG A 16 16.10 -7.59 18.06
CA ARG A 16 15.90 -8.57 16.97
C ARG A 16 15.81 -10.01 17.47
N ARG A 17 16.37 -10.32 18.65
CA ARG A 17 16.27 -11.64 19.31
C ARG A 17 14.94 -11.84 20.06
N VAL A 18 14.15 -10.79 20.28
CA VAL A 18 12.88 -10.87 21.01
C VAL A 18 11.78 -11.39 20.08
N PRO A 19 11.14 -12.53 20.39
CA PRO A 19 10.14 -13.14 19.52
C PRO A 19 8.86 -12.29 19.39
N GLU A 20 8.48 -11.55 20.43
CA GLU A 20 7.30 -10.68 20.44
C GLU A 20 7.39 -9.56 19.40
N ILE A 21 8.54 -8.89 19.31
CA ILE A 21 8.75 -7.80 18.34
C ILE A 21 8.74 -8.33 16.91
N ARG A 22 9.30 -9.53 16.70
CA ARG A 22 9.23 -10.21 15.39
C ARG A 22 7.78 -10.51 15.00
N GLN A 23 6.96 -11.01 15.92
CA GLN A 23 5.54 -11.27 15.65
C GLN A 23 4.75 -9.99 15.35
N ARG A 24 5.00 -8.92 16.12
CA ARG A 24 4.42 -7.58 15.86
C ARG A 24 4.84 -7.03 14.50
N TYR A 25 6.10 -7.21 14.11
CA TYR A 25 6.60 -6.81 12.80
C TYR A 25 5.88 -7.54 11.66
N TRP A 26 5.77 -8.87 11.72
CA TRP A 26 5.06 -9.64 10.71
C TRP A 26 3.58 -9.27 10.63
N ARG A 27 2.93 -9.03 11.77
CA ARG A 27 1.54 -8.57 11.81
C ARG A 27 1.40 -7.17 11.21
N ALA A 28 2.30 -6.24 11.55
CA ALA A 28 2.29 -4.89 11.02
C ALA A 28 2.54 -4.87 9.51
N ILE A 29 3.51 -5.66 9.02
CA ILE A 29 3.73 -5.86 7.59
C ILE A 29 2.51 -6.48 6.91
N GLY A 30 1.94 -7.53 7.52
CA GLY A 30 0.78 -8.22 6.96
C GLY A 30 -0.39 -7.26 6.78
N ILE A 31 -0.74 -6.49 7.81
CA ILE A 31 -1.81 -5.49 7.74
C ILE A 31 -1.49 -4.39 6.73
N TYR A 32 -0.24 -3.91 6.73
CA TYR A 32 0.21 -2.88 5.81
C TYR A 32 0.10 -3.33 4.34
N LEU A 33 0.64 -4.49 4.00
CA LEU A 33 0.57 -5.06 2.66
C LEU A 33 -0.86 -5.43 2.28
N LEU A 34 -1.62 -6.03 3.18
CA LEU A 34 -3.02 -6.41 2.92
C LEU A 34 -3.86 -5.18 2.60
N ARG A 35 -3.78 -4.13 3.43
CA ARG A 35 -4.47 -2.87 3.17
C ARG A 35 -4.07 -2.32 1.79
N ARG A 36 -2.77 -2.27 1.51
CA ARG A 36 -2.25 -1.74 0.24
C ARG A 36 -2.74 -2.52 -0.97
N VAL A 37 -2.69 -3.85 -0.91
CA VAL A 37 -3.20 -4.73 -1.98
C VAL A 37 -4.71 -4.55 -2.15
N LEU A 38 -5.48 -4.52 -1.06
CA LEU A 38 -6.92 -4.30 -1.11
C LEU A 38 -7.29 -2.94 -1.72
N TRP A 39 -6.57 -1.87 -1.38
CA TRP A 39 -6.79 -0.57 -1.99
C TRP A 39 -6.37 -0.56 -3.47
N SER A 40 -5.19 -1.11 -3.77
CA SER A 40 -4.61 -1.10 -5.12
C SER A 40 -5.43 -1.92 -6.11
N PHE A 41 -5.88 -3.11 -5.73
CA PHE A 41 -6.63 -4.02 -6.60
C PHE A 41 -8.14 -3.94 -6.41
N GLY A 42 -8.64 -3.43 -5.29
CA GLY A 42 -10.08 -3.29 -5.05
C GLY A 42 -10.58 -1.92 -5.44
N PHE A 43 -10.07 -0.87 -4.78
CA PHE A 43 -10.63 0.47 -4.93
C PHE A 43 -10.29 1.13 -6.26
N PHE A 44 -9.00 1.24 -6.63
CA PHE A 44 -8.62 2.02 -7.81
C PHE A 44 -9.17 1.47 -9.14
N PRO A 45 -9.12 0.16 -9.43
CA PRO A 45 -9.64 -0.37 -10.68
C PRO A 45 -11.16 -0.20 -10.78
N VAL A 46 -11.90 -0.48 -9.70
CA VAL A 46 -13.35 -0.23 -9.63
C VAL A 46 -13.63 1.25 -9.85
N PHE A 47 -12.98 2.10 -9.07
CA PHE A 47 -13.19 3.54 -9.12
C PHE A 47 -12.96 4.07 -10.52
N LEU A 48 -11.86 3.71 -11.20
CA LEU A 48 -11.59 4.13 -12.57
C LEU A 48 -12.60 3.58 -13.58
N ALA A 49 -13.02 2.33 -13.43
CA ALA A 49 -14.01 1.71 -14.30
C ALA A 49 -15.37 2.44 -14.28
N PHE A 50 -15.74 3.04 -13.15
CA PHE A 50 -16.95 3.88 -13.04
C PHE A 50 -16.68 5.36 -13.32
N TRP A 51 -15.56 5.89 -12.84
CA TRP A 51 -15.23 7.31 -12.90
C TRP A 51 -14.98 7.78 -14.32
N ILE A 52 -14.24 7.01 -15.13
CA ILE A 52 -13.94 7.39 -16.51
C ILE A 52 -15.23 7.53 -17.33
N PRO A 53 -16.14 6.53 -17.40
CA PRO A 53 -17.43 6.68 -18.08
C PRO A 53 -18.28 7.81 -17.50
N PHE A 54 -18.26 8.00 -16.18
CA PHE A 54 -19.04 9.05 -15.53
C PHE A 54 -18.57 10.46 -15.92
N VAL A 55 -17.26 10.67 -16.03
CA VAL A 55 -16.70 11.95 -16.51
C VAL A 55 -16.98 12.14 -18.00
N LEU A 56 -16.83 11.09 -18.82
CA LEU A 56 -17.10 11.16 -20.26
C LEU A 56 -18.58 11.45 -20.56
N SER A 57 -19.49 10.99 -19.71
CA SER A 57 -20.92 11.30 -19.76
C SER A 57 -21.28 12.65 -19.11
N SER A 58 -20.29 13.52 -18.87
CA SER A 58 -20.49 14.85 -18.26
C SER A 58 -21.21 14.78 -16.91
N PHE A 59 -20.91 13.77 -16.11
CA PHE A 59 -21.53 13.50 -14.80
C PHE A 59 -23.03 13.19 -14.87
N ASN A 60 -23.54 12.76 -16.03
CA ASN A 60 -24.92 12.34 -16.20
C ASN A 60 -25.04 10.80 -16.10
N PRO A 61 -25.60 10.26 -15.01
CA PRO A 61 -25.70 8.81 -14.82
C PRO A 61 -26.65 8.14 -15.81
N VAL A 62 -27.65 8.87 -16.32
CA VAL A 62 -28.58 8.33 -17.31
C VAL A 62 -27.87 8.09 -18.63
N VAL A 63 -27.09 9.07 -19.10
CA VAL A 63 -26.29 8.95 -20.32
C VAL A 63 -25.27 7.83 -20.17
N MET A 64 -24.55 7.77 -19.04
CA MET A 64 -23.61 6.68 -18.75
C MET A 64 -24.29 5.31 -18.83
N ALA A 65 -25.47 5.14 -18.25
CA ALA A 65 -26.21 3.88 -18.31
C ALA A 65 -26.68 3.56 -19.73
N SER A 66 -27.19 4.55 -20.47
CA SER A 66 -27.59 4.39 -21.86
C SER A 66 -26.43 3.96 -22.77
N ASP A 67 -25.20 4.37 -22.46
CA ASP A 67 -24.01 3.95 -23.19
C ASP A 67 -23.51 2.55 -22.77
N LEU A 68 -23.62 2.21 -21.47
CA LEU A 68 -23.11 0.95 -20.92
C LEU A 68 -24.06 -0.24 -21.12
N ILE A 69 -25.38 -0.04 -21.05
CA ILE A 69 -26.36 -1.12 -21.17
C ILE A 69 -26.20 -1.89 -22.50
N PRO A 70 -26.10 -1.24 -23.68
CA PRO A 70 -25.92 -1.96 -24.94
C PRO A 70 -24.62 -2.79 -24.97
N LEU A 71 -23.55 -2.30 -24.33
CA LEU A 71 -22.30 -3.05 -24.24
C LEU A 71 -22.47 -4.32 -23.40
N LEU A 72 -23.19 -4.24 -22.28
CA LEU A 72 -23.50 -5.38 -21.43
C LEU A 72 -24.39 -6.40 -22.15
N GLU A 73 -25.43 -5.94 -22.85
CA GLU A 73 -26.29 -6.81 -23.67
C GLU A 73 -25.46 -7.51 -24.76
N SER A 74 -24.62 -6.76 -25.49
CA SER A 74 -23.76 -7.35 -26.52
C SER A 74 -22.77 -8.39 -25.99
N PHE A 75 -22.32 -8.24 -24.74
CA PHE A 75 -21.45 -9.20 -24.08
C PHE A 75 -22.22 -10.45 -23.64
N VAL A 76 -23.42 -10.29 -23.08
CA VAL A 76 -24.28 -11.41 -22.66
C VAL A 76 -24.70 -12.25 -23.87
N ASP A 77 -25.03 -11.59 -24.98
CA ASP A 77 -25.44 -12.24 -26.23
C ASP A 77 -24.26 -12.78 -27.05
N ALA A 78 -23.02 -12.47 -26.66
CA ALA A 78 -21.83 -12.94 -27.34
C ALA A 78 -21.60 -14.45 -27.16
N ASN A 79 -20.94 -15.04 -28.13
CA ASN A 79 -20.45 -16.41 -28.08
C ASN A 79 -19.37 -16.61 -26.99
N PRO A 80 -19.21 -17.83 -26.43
CA PRO A 80 -18.33 -18.09 -25.28
C PRO A 80 -16.86 -17.70 -25.51
N GLU A 81 -16.35 -17.80 -26.73
CA GLU A 81 -14.98 -17.42 -27.10
C GLU A 81 -14.74 -15.91 -26.93
N VAL A 82 -15.71 -15.09 -27.36
CA VAL A 82 -15.66 -13.63 -27.22
C VAL A 82 -15.81 -13.24 -25.76
N GLN A 83 -16.70 -13.91 -25.01
CA GLN A 83 -16.86 -13.67 -23.58
C GLN A 83 -15.56 -13.97 -22.82
N ALA A 84 -14.93 -15.13 -23.08
CA ALA A 84 -13.68 -15.52 -22.44
C ALA A 84 -12.55 -14.52 -22.74
N THR A 85 -12.46 -14.07 -23.99
CA THR A 85 -11.50 -13.05 -24.40
C THR A 85 -11.74 -11.73 -23.68
N THR A 86 -13.00 -11.26 -23.64
CA THR A 86 -13.38 -10.02 -22.96
C THR A 86 -13.07 -10.07 -21.47
N ILE A 87 -13.42 -11.16 -20.77
CA ILE A 87 -13.09 -11.36 -19.36
C ILE A 87 -11.57 -11.36 -19.14
N SER A 88 -10.82 -12.03 -20.02
CA SER A 88 -9.36 -12.06 -19.95
C SER A 88 -8.76 -10.65 -20.10
N THR A 89 -9.22 -9.89 -21.09
CA THR A 89 -8.81 -8.50 -21.28
C THR A 89 -9.15 -7.64 -20.06
N LEU A 90 -10.36 -7.76 -19.52
CA LEU A 90 -10.78 -7.03 -18.31
C LEU A 90 -9.91 -7.39 -17.11
N PHE A 91 -9.60 -8.68 -16.91
CA PHE A 91 -8.74 -9.14 -15.82
C PHE A 91 -7.32 -8.61 -15.95
N ILE A 92 -6.76 -8.62 -17.16
CA ILE A 92 -5.43 -8.06 -17.45
C ILE A 92 -5.42 -6.55 -17.22
N ALA A 93 -6.43 -5.83 -17.71
CA ALA A 93 -6.55 -4.38 -17.50
C ALA A 93 -6.66 -4.05 -16.01
N TRP A 94 -7.51 -4.78 -15.28
CA TRP A 94 -7.67 -4.65 -13.83
C TRP A 94 -6.38 -4.90 -13.08
N GLY A 95 -5.69 -5.99 -13.40
CA GLY A 95 -4.40 -6.34 -12.82
C GLY A 95 -3.32 -5.29 -13.13
N SER A 96 -3.31 -4.76 -14.35
CA SER A 96 -2.34 -3.74 -14.78
C SER A 96 -2.53 -2.43 -14.02
N VAL A 97 -3.77 -1.95 -13.92
CA VAL A 97 -4.12 -0.76 -13.12
C VAL A 97 -3.77 -1.00 -11.65
N GLY A 98 -4.16 -2.13 -11.09
CA GLY A 98 -3.89 -2.44 -9.70
C GLY A 98 -2.40 -2.52 -9.38
N PHE A 99 -1.60 -3.11 -10.26
CA PHE A 99 -0.14 -3.19 -10.10
C PHE A 99 0.52 -1.81 -10.22
N PHE A 100 0.07 -0.97 -11.15
CA PHE A 100 0.54 0.41 -11.28
C PHE A 100 0.35 1.18 -9.96
N PHE A 101 -0.86 1.17 -9.39
CA PHE A 101 -1.13 1.83 -8.12
C PHE A 101 -0.39 1.20 -6.94
N LEU A 102 -0.21 -0.12 -6.94
CA LEU A 102 0.56 -0.81 -5.90
C LEU A 102 2.00 -0.30 -5.86
N VAL A 103 2.65 -0.19 -7.02
CA VAL A 103 4.03 0.31 -7.13
C VAL A 103 4.10 1.77 -6.70
N PHE A 104 3.18 2.61 -7.17
CA PHE A 104 3.13 4.03 -6.80
C PHE A 104 2.91 4.24 -5.30
N ASP A 105 1.95 3.53 -4.70
CA ASP A 105 1.70 3.59 -3.27
C ASP A 105 2.92 3.10 -2.49
N PHE A 106 3.66 2.10 -3.01
CA PHE A 106 4.94 1.65 -2.44
C PHE A 106 6.02 2.72 -2.41
N VAL A 107 6.12 3.53 -3.46
CA VAL A 107 7.10 4.63 -3.55
C VAL A 107 6.69 5.80 -2.66
N LEU A 108 5.42 6.18 -2.64
CA LEU A 108 4.94 7.38 -1.93
C LEU A 108 4.87 7.19 -0.42
N THR A 109 4.52 5.99 0.02
CA THR A 109 4.25 5.71 1.44
C THR A 109 5.12 4.52 1.84
N PRO A 110 6.39 4.76 2.23
CA PRO A 110 7.29 3.69 2.65
C PRO A 110 6.87 3.13 4.02
N PHE A 111 7.09 1.83 4.20
CA PHE A 111 6.74 1.13 5.43
C PHE A 111 7.62 1.64 6.59
N LYS A 112 6.99 2.19 7.63
CA LYS A 112 7.66 2.51 8.89
C LYS A 112 7.75 1.26 9.74
N SER A 113 8.96 0.73 9.92
CA SER A 113 9.14 -0.50 10.67
C SER A 113 8.93 -0.28 12.19
N PRO A 114 8.22 -1.19 12.88
CA PRO A 114 8.12 -1.17 14.34
C PRO A 114 9.47 -1.16 15.06
N TYR A 115 10.50 -1.78 14.46
CA TYR A 115 11.86 -1.78 14.98
C TYR A 115 12.49 -0.38 15.04
N GLN A 116 12.27 0.45 14.01
CA GLN A 116 12.77 1.83 14.00
C GLN A 116 12.07 2.66 15.07
N TYR A 117 10.77 2.47 15.25
CA TYR A 117 10.01 3.17 16.29
C TYR A 117 10.54 2.85 17.70
N GLU A 118 10.71 1.58 18.05
CA GLU A 118 11.22 1.19 19.37
C GLU A 118 12.66 1.66 19.60
N ALA A 119 13.52 1.57 18.58
CA ALA A 119 14.88 2.10 18.65
C ALA A 119 14.89 3.62 18.88
N ASP A 120 14.04 4.37 18.19
CA ASP A 120 13.99 5.82 18.32
C ASP A 120 13.45 6.27 19.70
N VAL A 121 12.48 5.54 20.28
CA VAL A 121 12.00 5.79 21.65
C VAL A 121 13.10 5.51 22.68
N TYR A 122 13.81 4.39 22.56
CA TYR A 122 14.93 4.05 23.45
C TYR A 122 16.07 5.05 23.33
N MET A 123 16.42 5.48 22.12
CA MET A 123 17.50 6.46 21.94
C MET A 123 17.12 7.83 22.52
N ARG A 124 15.84 8.23 22.51
CA ARG A 124 15.39 9.46 23.19
C ARG A 124 15.56 9.39 24.70
N SER A 125 15.22 8.27 25.33
CA SER A 125 15.44 8.13 26.78
C SER A 125 16.93 8.00 27.12
N TRP A 126 17.71 7.34 26.27
CA TRP A 126 19.17 7.25 26.43
C TRP A 126 19.87 8.60 26.27
N GLU A 127 19.44 9.44 25.33
CA GLU A 127 19.96 10.82 25.17
C GLU A 127 19.64 11.69 26.40
N GLN A 128 18.45 11.53 27.00
CA GLN A 128 18.07 12.27 28.22
C GLN A 128 18.92 11.87 29.42
N LEU A 129 19.28 10.58 29.54
CA LEU A 129 20.10 10.08 30.64
C LEU A 129 21.59 10.38 30.48
N ASN A 130 22.08 10.54 29.24
CA ASN A 130 23.48 10.81 28.94
C ASN A 130 23.71 12.26 28.45
N HIS A 131 22.78 13.15 28.74
CA HIS A 131 22.80 14.55 28.28
C HIS A 131 24.13 15.25 28.64
N ASP A 132 24.68 14.96 29.83
CA ASP A 132 25.92 15.56 30.34
C ASP A 132 27.21 15.00 29.71
N GLN A 133 27.14 13.84 29.03
CA GLN A 133 28.31 13.18 28.41
C GLN A 133 28.37 13.33 26.90
N LEU A 134 27.33 13.92 26.29
CA LEU A 134 27.24 14.13 24.86
C LEU A 134 27.71 15.56 24.53
N PRO A 135 28.56 15.75 23.50
CA PRO A 135 28.92 17.10 23.06
C PRO A 135 27.65 17.85 22.64
N GLU A 136 27.53 19.12 23.05
CA GLU A 136 26.41 19.99 22.67
C GLU A 136 26.15 19.88 21.17
N LYS A 137 24.89 19.61 20.81
CA LYS A 137 24.45 19.59 19.41
C LYS A 137 24.56 21.03 18.88
N VAL A 138 25.63 21.33 18.14
CA VAL A 138 25.81 22.57 17.36
C VAL A 138 24.89 22.56 16.15
#